data_AF-A0A7S2VJ91-F1
#
_entry.id   AF-A0A7S2VJ91-F1
#
_cell.length_a   1.000
_cell.length_b   1.000
_cell.length_c   1.000
_cell.angle_alpha   90.00
_cell.angle_beta   90.00
_cell.angle_gamma   90.00
#
_symmetry.space_group_name_H-M   'P 1'
#
loop_
_entity.id
_entity.type
_entity.pdbx_description
1 polymer ?
#
loop_
_entity_poly.entity_id
_entity_poly.type
_entity_poly.pdbx_seq_one_letter_code
_entity_poly.pdbx_strand_id
1 'polypeptide(L)'
;RVEWRLYPAAPWNVAVACGGTMDRTVGVCNVTGLPQDADLDLRIQETCTVPQLNSEWTYLPALRLLGPGEWRVYVGPSDSPKAHADAVAEPFRCSALREGAGMSVCYGTPLRRSIVVTRTDVIGGWGQSLWVHCVASAALAVPEDDVPASAPTFVKLMLPTVTSLAVSFELGPSSGACECAELQMQLYAQGGQGWTDVQ
;
A
#
# COMPACT_ATOMS: atom_id res chain seq x y z
N ARG A 1 -11.67 -22.33 -7.63
CA ARG A 1 -11.13 -22.20 -9.02
C ARG A 1 -10.56 -20.80 -9.21
N VAL A 2 -9.32 -20.70 -9.67
CA VAL A 2 -8.66 -19.42 -10.00
C VAL A 2 -8.39 -19.38 -11.50
N GLU A 3 -8.69 -18.25 -12.12
CA GLU A 3 -8.44 -18.02 -13.54
C GLU A 3 -7.74 -16.68 -13.78
N TRP A 4 -6.94 -16.63 -14.85
CA TRP A 4 -6.24 -15.43 -15.26
C TRP A 4 -6.24 -15.27 -16.78
N ARG A 5 -6.09 -14.03 -17.27
CA ARG A 5 -5.91 -13.73 -18.69
C ARG A 5 -5.08 -12.46 -18.88
N LEU A 6 -4.51 -12.29 -20.06
CA LEU A 6 -3.96 -11.01 -20.50
C LEU A 6 -5.09 -10.00 -20.75
N TYR A 7 -4.96 -8.82 -20.14
CA TYR A 7 -5.87 -7.70 -20.37
C TYR A 7 -5.71 -7.15 -21.81
N PRO A 8 -6.77 -6.69 -22.49
CA PRO A 8 -8.18 -6.69 -22.06
C PRO A 8 -9.01 -7.91 -22.51
N ALA A 9 -8.51 -8.74 -23.44
CA ALA A 9 -9.38 -9.62 -24.21
C ALA A 9 -8.84 -11.03 -24.51
N ALA A 10 -7.80 -11.49 -23.81
CA ALA A 10 -7.35 -12.87 -23.98
C ALA A 10 -8.33 -13.90 -23.40
N PRO A 11 -8.29 -15.17 -23.84
CA PRO A 11 -9.05 -16.25 -23.22
C PRO A 11 -8.60 -16.50 -21.78
N TRP A 12 -9.53 -16.96 -20.94
CA TRP A 12 -9.25 -17.30 -19.55
C TRP A 12 -8.45 -18.61 -19.45
N ASN A 13 -7.32 -18.55 -18.76
CA ASN A 13 -6.50 -19.69 -18.40
C ASN A 13 -6.83 -20.14 -16.97
N VAL A 14 -6.98 -21.45 -16.76
CA VAL A 14 -7.22 -22.01 -15.43
C VAL A 14 -5.88 -22.21 -14.72
N ALA A 15 -5.73 -21.66 -13.52
CA ALA A 15 -4.56 -21.92 -12.68
C ALA A 15 -4.66 -23.34 -12.10
N VAL A 16 -4.03 -24.32 -12.76
CA VAL A 16 -4.13 -25.75 -12.41
C VAL A 16 -3.70 -26.01 -10.96
N ALA A 17 -2.68 -25.30 -10.47
CA ALA A 17 -2.21 -25.40 -9.08
C ALA A 17 -3.27 -24.98 -8.03
N CYS A 18 -4.31 -24.24 -8.45
CA CYS A 18 -5.43 -23.81 -7.60
C CYS A 18 -6.71 -24.63 -7.83
N GLY A 19 -6.62 -25.72 -8.59
CA GLY A 19 -7.73 -26.63 -8.83
C GLY A 19 -7.84 -27.70 -7.74
N GLY A 20 -9.07 -28.13 -7.44
CA GLY A 20 -9.32 -29.31 -6.61
C GLY A 20 -9.17 -29.13 -5.10
N THR A 21 -8.78 -27.95 -4.61
CA THR A 21 -8.72 -27.68 -3.16
C THR A 21 -10.14 -27.53 -2.61
N MET A 22 -10.58 -28.49 -1.80
CA MET A 22 -11.85 -28.44 -1.05
C MET A 22 -11.67 -27.92 0.38
N ASP A 23 -10.42 -27.72 0.80
CA ASP A 23 -10.08 -27.23 2.12
C ASP A 23 -10.24 -25.71 2.19
N ARG A 24 -11.29 -25.27 2.90
CA ARG A 24 -11.60 -23.84 3.13
C ARG A 24 -10.57 -23.12 4.01
N THR A 25 -9.66 -23.85 4.66
CA THR A 25 -8.57 -23.24 5.43
C THR A 25 -7.42 -22.77 4.54
N VAL A 26 -7.35 -23.23 3.29
CA VAL A 26 -6.35 -22.81 2.32
C VAL A 26 -6.77 -21.46 1.72
N GLY A 27 -6.28 -20.38 2.32
CA GLY A 27 -6.51 -19.01 1.84
C GLY A 27 -5.52 -18.53 0.76
N VAL A 28 -4.53 -19.35 0.39
CA VAL A 28 -3.44 -18.95 -0.51
C VAL A 28 -3.25 -20.00 -1.60
N CYS A 29 -3.10 -19.54 -2.86
CA CYS A 29 -2.69 -20.38 -3.97
C CYS A 29 -1.65 -19.68 -4.84
N ASN A 30 -0.62 -20.44 -5.25
CA ASN A 30 0.43 -19.96 -6.15
C ASN A 30 0.05 -20.21 -7.61
N VAL A 31 -0.16 -19.13 -8.36
CA VAL A 31 -0.32 -19.17 -9.82
C VAL A 31 1.06 -19.01 -10.46
N THR A 32 1.47 -19.95 -11.30
CA THR A 32 2.78 -19.97 -11.98
C THR A 32 2.64 -19.88 -13.49
N GLY A 33 3.74 -19.60 -14.19
CA GLY A 33 3.75 -19.51 -15.67
C GLY A 33 3.07 -18.27 -16.23
N LEU A 34 2.94 -17.21 -15.43
CA LEU A 34 2.37 -15.95 -15.87
C LEU A 34 3.36 -15.15 -16.74
N PRO A 35 2.88 -14.44 -17.77
CA PRO A 35 3.74 -13.61 -18.62
C PRO A 35 4.29 -12.42 -17.84
N GLN A 36 5.58 -12.14 -17.98
CA GLN A 36 6.23 -10.96 -17.39
C GLN A 36 5.82 -9.68 -18.13
N ASP A 37 5.90 -8.55 -17.43
CA ASP A 37 5.64 -7.19 -17.95
C ASP A 37 4.27 -6.99 -18.62
N ALA A 38 3.28 -7.79 -18.22
CA ALA A 38 1.95 -7.78 -18.79
C ALA A 38 0.87 -7.42 -17.76
N ASP A 39 -0.18 -6.75 -18.24
CA ASP A 39 -1.40 -6.49 -17.47
C ASP A 39 -2.31 -7.73 -17.52
N LEU A 40 -2.78 -8.15 -16.34
CA LEU A 40 -3.55 -9.36 -16.12
C LEU A 40 -4.88 -9.05 -15.44
N ASP A 41 -5.92 -9.73 -15.89
CA ASP A 41 -7.13 -9.91 -15.10
C ASP A 41 -7.03 -11.24 -14.35
N LEU A 42 -7.42 -11.23 -13.07
CA LEU A 42 -7.53 -12.43 -12.26
C LEU A 42 -8.93 -12.50 -11.66
N ARG A 43 -9.52 -13.69 -11.65
CA ARG A 43 -10.79 -13.95 -10.98
C ARG A 43 -10.77 -15.26 -10.22
N ILE A 44 -11.56 -15.30 -9.15
CA ILE A 44 -11.70 -16.47 -8.29
C ILE A 44 -13.17 -16.80 -8.07
N GLN A 45 -13.47 -18.08 -7.99
CA GLN A 45 -14.80 -18.62 -7.69
C GLN A 45 -14.64 -19.84 -6.78
N GLU A 46 -15.49 -19.97 -5.75
CA GLU A 46 -15.62 -21.21 -4.99
C GLU A 46 -16.45 -22.21 -5.82
N THR A 47 -15.90 -23.40 -6.03
CA THR A 47 -16.54 -24.45 -6.82
C THR A 47 -17.08 -25.55 -5.94
N CYS A 48 -18.33 -25.95 -6.18
CA CYS A 48 -19.00 -27.04 -5.50
C CYS A 48 -19.01 -28.32 -6.36
N THR A 49 -19.23 -29.47 -5.73
CA THR A 49 -19.46 -30.74 -6.46
C THR A 49 -20.65 -30.64 -7.41
N VAL A 50 -21.68 -29.86 -7.02
CA VAL A 50 -22.82 -29.51 -7.87
C VAL A 50 -22.55 -28.13 -8.49
N PRO A 51 -22.29 -28.03 -9.81
CA PRO A 51 -21.86 -26.77 -10.44
C PRO A 51 -22.87 -25.62 -10.32
N GLN A 52 -24.14 -25.96 -10.15
CA GLN A 52 -25.25 -25.01 -9.97
C GLN A 52 -25.15 -24.23 -8.65
N LEU A 53 -24.32 -24.73 -7.71
CA LEU A 53 -24.09 -24.14 -6.39
C LEU A 53 -22.73 -23.43 -6.31
N ASN A 54 -22.05 -23.19 -7.45
CA ASN A 54 -20.81 -22.40 -7.46
C ASN A 54 -21.11 -20.95 -7.03
N SER A 55 -20.13 -20.29 -6.40
CA SER A 55 -20.27 -18.87 -6.06
C SER A 55 -20.32 -17.99 -7.32
N GLU A 56 -20.63 -16.70 -7.16
CA GLU A 56 -20.31 -15.72 -8.21
C GLU A 56 -18.78 -15.56 -8.35
N TRP A 57 -18.34 -15.04 -9.50
CA TRP A 57 -16.93 -14.70 -9.72
C TRP A 57 -16.58 -13.41 -8.97
N THR A 58 -15.49 -13.44 -8.23
CA THR A 58 -14.84 -12.23 -7.71
C THR A 58 -13.65 -11.87 -8.59
N TYR A 59 -13.62 -10.63 -9.07
CA TYR A 59 -12.54 -10.09 -9.91
C TYR A 59 -11.57 -9.31 -9.04
N LEU A 60 -10.27 -9.56 -9.22
CA LEU A 60 -9.24 -8.71 -8.66
C LEU A 60 -9.06 -7.47 -9.55
N PRO A 61 -8.63 -6.33 -9.00
CA PRO A 61 -8.21 -5.21 -9.83
C PRO A 61 -7.04 -5.63 -10.73
N ALA A 62 -6.96 -5.02 -11.92
CA ALA A 62 -5.93 -5.34 -12.90
C ALA A 62 -4.53 -5.29 -12.27
N LEU A 63 -3.80 -6.38 -12.42
CA LEU A 63 -2.44 -6.53 -11.88
C LEU A 63 -1.46 -6.49 -13.04
N ARG A 64 -0.39 -5.70 -12.90
CA ARG A 64 0.77 -5.80 -13.78
C ARG A 64 1.84 -6.63 -13.11
N LEU A 65 2.26 -7.70 -13.76
CA LEU A 65 3.46 -8.42 -13.32
C LEU A 65 4.68 -7.63 -13.74
N LEU A 66 5.57 -7.40 -12.79
CA LEU A 66 6.79 -6.66 -12.98
C LEU A 66 7.97 -7.63 -13.10
N GLY A 67 9.14 -7.10 -13.46
CA GLY A 67 10.37 -7.86 -13.56
C GLY A 67 10.81 -8.50 -12.23
N PRO A 68 11.89 -9.32 -12.26
CA PRO A 68 12.42 -9.96 -11.07
C PRO A 68 12.75 -8.96 -9.96
N GLY A 69 12.27 -9.23 -8.75
CA GLY A 69 12.49 -8.36 -7.60
C GLY A 69 11.56 -7.15 -7.52
N GLU A 70 10.59 -7.02 -8.42
CA GLU A 70 9.55 -5.99 -8.32
C GLU A 70 8.19 -6.63 -8.03
N TRP A 71 7.38 -5.98 -7.21
CA TRP A 71 6.01 -6.42 -6.93
C TRP A 71 5.09 -5.25 -6.65
N ARG A 72 3.78 -5.52 -6.72
CA ARG A 72 2.74 -4.59 -6.28
C ARG A 72 1.95 -5.20 -5.15
N VAL A 73 1.64 -4.40 -4.14
CA VAL A 73 0.80 -4.77 -3.02
C VAL A 73 -0.50 -3.98 -3.10
N TYR A 74 -1.63 -4.68 -3.09
CA TYR A 74 -2.93 -4.05 -3.01
C TYR A 74 -3.20 -3.64 -1.56
N VAL A 75 -3.32 -2.34 -1.32
CA VAL A 75 -3.67 -1.79 0.00
C VAL A 75 -5.19 -1.59 0.10
N GLY A 76 -5.85 -1.33 -1.04
CA GLY A 76 -7.30 -1.11 -1.10
C GLY A 76 -7.75 0.24 -0.53
N PRO A 77 -9.05 0.46 -0.39
CA PRO A 77 -9.60 1.65 0.25
C PRO A 77 -9.38 1.62 1.76
N SER A 78 -9.17 2.81 2.34
CA SER A 78 -9.08 3.02 3.79
C SER A 78 -9.93 4.21 4.17
N ASP A 79 -10.63 4.12 5.31
CA ASP A 79 -11.31 5.23 5.99
C ASP A 79 -10.36 5.98 6.96
N SER A 80 -9.25 5.32 7.33
CA SER A 80 -8.16 5.88 8.14
C SER A 80 -7.10 6.51 7.22
N PRO A 81 -6.43 7.60 7.66
CA PRO A 81 -5.28 8.15 6.93
C PRO A 81 -4.11 7.18 6.84
N LYS A 82 -4.13 6.06 7.58
CA LYS A 82 -3.06 5.07 7.64
C LYS A 82 -3.62 3.67 7.35
N ALA A 83 -2.95 2.91 6.49
CA ALA A 83 -3.23 1.49 6.27
C ALA A 83 -1.95 0.66 6.27
N HIS A 84 -2.10 -0.62 6.64
CA HIS A 84 -1.02 -1.59 6.68
C HIS A 84 -1.21 -2.62 5.57
N ALA A 85 -0.11 -3.09 5.01
CA ALA A 85 -0.08 -4.21 4.09
C ALA A 85 1.17 -5.06 4.32
N ASP A 86 1.12 -6.33 3.98
CA ASP A 86 2.28 -7.23 4.09
C ASP A 86 3.15 -7.15 2.83
N ALA A 87 4.46 -7.06 3.02
CA ALA A 87 5.43 -7.12 1.94
C ALA A 87 5.73 -8.58 1.55
N VAL A 88 5.80 -8.87 0.25
CA VAL A 88 6.12 -10.22 -0.25
C VAL A 88 7.57 -10.58 0.02
N ALA A 89 8.47 -9.62 -0.17
CA ALA A 89 9.91 -9.72 0.08
C ALA A 89 10.38 -8.48 0.86
N GLU A 90 11.66 -8.45 1.24
CA GLU A 90 12.28 -7.27 1.87
C GLU A 90 12.32 -6.12 0.87
N PRO A 91 11.55 -5.04 1.09
CA PRO A 91 11.53 -3.89 0.21
C PRO A 91 12.80 -3.05 0.37
N PHE A 92 13.28 -2.55 -0.76
CA PHE A 92 14.34 -1.56 -0.88
C PHE A 92 13.83 -0.19 -1.31
N ARG A 93 12.71 -0.17 -2.04
CA ARG A 93 12.00 1.06 -2.37
C ARG A 93 10.54 0.71 -2.53
N CYS A 94 9.65 1.53 -1.97
CA CYS A 94 8.22 1.43 -2.23
C CYS A 94 7.62 2.80 -2.56
N SER A 95 6.65 2.83 -3.46
CA SER A 95 5.93 4.06 -3.83
C SER A 95 4.44 3.76 -4.05
N ALA A 96 3.59 4.73 -3.70
CA ALA A 96 2.15 4.62 -3.91
C ALA A 96 1.82 4.88 -5.39
N LEU A 97 1.10 3.95 -6.02
CA LEU A 97 0.57 4.09 -7.38
C LEU A 97 -0.79 4.78 -7.32
N ARG A 98 -0.80 6.09 -7.05
CA ARG A 98 -2.01 6.93 -7.11
C ARG A 98 -1.70 8.21 -7.88
N GLU A 99 -2.63 8.60 -8.74
CA GLU A 99 -2.62 9.94 -9.33
C GLU A 99 -2.99 10.97 -8.24
N GLY A 100 -2.03 11.82 -7.88
CA GLY A 100 -2.17 12.86 -6.87
C GLY A 100 -1.11 12.78 -5.76
N ALA A 101 -0.49 13.92 -5.44
CA ALA A 101 0.50 14.03 -4.37
C ALA A 101 -0.17 13.89 -2.99
N GLY A 102 0.53 13.30 -2.02
CA GLY A 102 0.04 13.21 -0.63
C GLY A 102 0.05 11.82 0.00
N MET A 103 0.89 10.91 -0.48
CA MET A 103 1.07 9.60 0.15
C MET A 103 2.52 9.44 0.58
N SER A 104 2.72 9.05 1.83
CA SER A 104 3.98 8.56 2.38
C SER A 104 3.91 7.04 2.47
N VAL A 105 4.95 6.35 2.03
CA VAL A 105 5.05 4.89 2.14
C VAL A 105 6.25 4.56 3.02
N CYS A 106 5.97 3.92 4.14
CA CYS A 106 6.95 3.41 5.09
C CYS A 106 7.04 1.90 4.92
N TYR A 107 8.19 1.30 5.17
CA TYR A 107 8.30 -0.15 5.26
C TYR A 107 9.28 -0.58 6.34
N GLY A 108 8.99 -1.73 6.94
CA GLY A 108 9.79 -2.29 8.03
C GLY A 108 11.04 -3.00 7.53
N THR A 109 12.06 -2.98 8.39
CA THR A 109 13.32 -3.71 8.26
C THR A 109 13.08 -5.24 8.30
N PRO A 110 14.09 -6.12 8.04
CA PRO A 110 13.86 -7.51 7.63
C PRO A 110 13.06 -8.39 8.61
N LEU A 111 12.91 -7.96 9.87
CA LEU A 111 12.11 -8.65 10.89
C LEU A 111 10.60 -8.40 10.76
N ARG A 112 10.17 -7.35 10.06
CA ARG A 112 8.75 -7.01 9.85
C ARG A 112 8.54 -6.61 8.40
N ARG A 113 8.09 -7.58 7.60
CA ARG A 113 7.63 -7.39 6.21
C ARG A 113 6.31 -6.60 6.17
N SER A 114 6.33 -5.38 6.68
CA SER A 114 5.15 -4.52 6.76
C SER A 114 5.38 -3.28 5.92
N ILE A 115 4.42 -2.95 5.08
CA ILE A 115 4.29 -1.68 4.38
C ILE A 115 3.21 -0.88 5.10
N VAL A 116 3.47 0.40 5.33
CA VAL A 116 2.54 1.33 5.92
C VAL A 116 2.36 2.48 4.96
N VAL A 117 1.13 2.73 4.55
CA VAL A 117 0.80 3.86 3.69
C VAL A 117 0.05 4.89 4.50
N THR A 118 0.57 6.12 4.48
CA THR A 118 -0.01 7.26 5.20
C THR A 118 -0.39 8.34 4.21
N ARG A 119 -1.64 8.78 4.25
CA ARG A 119 -2.13 9.95 3.54
C ARG A 119 -1.70 11.21 4.29
N THR A 120 -1.01 12.11 3.60
CA THR A 120 -0.37 13.30 4.18
C THR A 120 -0.96 14.62 3.67
N ASP A 121 -1.82 14.60 2.64
CA ASP A 121 -2.45 15.79 2.05
C ASP A 121 -3.71 16.25 2.79
N VAL A 122 -4.48 15.33 3.38
CA VAL A 122 -5.74 15.64 4.07
C VAL A 122 -5.95 14.73 5.28
N ILE A 123 -6.78 15.21 6.21
CA ILE A 123 -7.26 14.40 7.34
C ILE A 123 -8.33 13.44 6.82
N GLY A 124 -8.06 12.14 6.91
CA GLY A 124 -8.99 11.07 6.59
C GLY A 124 -8.40 10.03 5.64
N GLY A 125 -9.18 8.99 5.39
CA GLY A 125 -8.84 7.94 4.44
C GLY A 125 -8.88 8.40 2.99
N TRP A 126 -8.72 7.45 2.06
CA TRP A 126 -8.69 7.73 0.63
C TRP A 126 -9.83 7.09 -0.14
N GLY A 127 -10.64 6.19 0.43
CA GLY A 127 -11.92 5.74 -0.14
C GLY A 127 -11.88 4.96 -1.48
N GLN A 128 -10.82 5.08 -2.29
CA GLN A 128 -10.63 4.31 -3.52
C GLN A 128 -9.54 3.24 -3.40
N SER A 129 -9.42 2.37 -4.40
CA SER A 129 -8.34 1.40 -4.48
C SER A 129 -6.96 2.06 -4.52
N LEU A 130 -6.01 1.53 -3.74
CA LEU A 130 -4.63 1.97 -3.71
C LEU A 130 -3.69 0.76 -3.88
N TRP A 131 -2.68 0.93 -4.71
CA TRP A 131 -1.59 -0.03 -4.89
C TRP A 131 -0.27 0.61 -4.47
N VAL A 132 0.64 -0.20 -3.95
CA VAL A 132 2.02 0.18 -3.69
C VAL A 132 2.92 -0.64 -4.60
N HIS A 133 3.81 0.01 -5.35
CA HIS A 133 4.88 -0.64 -6.09
C HIS A 133 6.12 -0.73 -5.19
N CYS A 134 6.72 -1.90 -5.10
CA CYS A 134 7.94 -2.12 -4.34
C CYS A 134 9.00 -2.84 -5.19
N VAL A 135 10.26 -2.60 -4.85
CA VAL A 135 11.45 -3.24 -5.41
C VAL A 135 12.24 -3.90 -4.26
N ALA A 136 12.81 -5.10 -4.45
CA ALA A 136 13.57 -5.84 -3.45
C ALA A 136 15.01 -5.34 -3.37
N SER A 137 15.63 -5.42 -2.18
CA SER A 137 17.04 -5.05 -2.02
C SER A 137 17.98 -5.92 -2.84
N ALA A 138 17.67 -7.22 -2.95
CA ALA A 138 18.45 -8.15 -3.77
C ALA A 138 18.44 -7.82 -5.27
N ALA A 139 17.56 -6.92 -5.74
CA ALA A 139 17.46 -6.55 -7.15
C ALA A 139 18.40 -5.42 -7.57
N LEU A 140 19.00 -4.68 -6.62
CA LEU A 140 19.80 -3.47 -6.93
C LEU A 140 21.12 -3.42 -6.15
N ALA A 141 22.22 -3.17 -6.88
CA ALA A 141 23.51 -2.79 -6.33
C ALA A 141 23.71 -1.26 -6.43
N VAL A 142 22.65 -0.50 -6.15
CA VAL A 142 22.68 0.97 -6.27
C VAL A 142 22.81 1.56 -4.86
N PRO A 143 23.78 2.46 -4.62
CA PRO A 143 23.88 3.16 -3.35
C PRO A 143 22.62 3.98 -3.07
N GLU A 144 22.22 3.99 -1.80
CA GLU A 144 21.07 4.71 -1.26
C GLU A 144 21.40 6.22 -1.28
N ASP A 145 20.60 7.01 -2.01
CA ASP A 145 20.65 8.47 -1.88
C ASP A 145 19.68 8.87 -0.78
N ASP A 146 20.20 9.43 0.31
CA ASP A 146 19.40 9.95 1.42
C ASP A 146 18.52 11.10 0.92
N VAL A 147 17.21 10.85 0.78
CA VAL A 147 16.24 11.89 0.43
C VAL A 147 15.68 12.48 1.72
N PRO A 148 15.88 13.78 2.01
CA PRO A 148 15.37 14.41 3.23
C PRO A 148 13.85 14.58 3.19
N ALA A 149 13.23 14.60 4.38
CA ALA A 149 11.79 14.86 4.54
C ALA A 149 11.41 16.28 4.08
N SER A 150 10.20 16.43 3.57
CA SER A 150 9.61 17.76 3.29
C SER A 150 9.26 18.51 4.57
N ALA A 151 9.77 19.73 4.70
CA ALA A 151 9.39 20.63 5.79
C ALA A 151 7.94 21.13 5.64
N PRO A 152 7.20 21.35 6.73
CA PRO A 152 5.92 22.05 6.70
C PRO A 152 6.10 23.49 6.19
N THR A 153 5.31 23.90 5.20
CA THR A 153 5.30 25.27 4.67
C THR A 153 4.27 26.16 5.34
N PHE A 154 3.25 25.55 5.95
CA PHE A 154 2.18 26.26 6.61
C PHE A 154 1.75 25.50 7.85
N VAL A 155 1.45 26.22 8.94
CA VAL A 155 0.88 25.66 10.17
C VAL A 155 -0.13 26.67 10.72
N LYS A 156 -1.35 26.21 11.00
CA LYS A 156 -2.46 27.01 11.52
C LYS A 156 -3.19 26.26 12.63
N LEU A 157 -3.35 26.93 13.77
CA LEU A 157 -4.20 26.45 14.84
C LEU A 157 -5.67 26.64 14.49
N MET A 158 -6.48 25.60 14.71
CA MET A 158 -7.91 25.60 14.48
C MET A 158 -8.64 25.29 15.79
N LEU A 159 -9.69 26.08 16.07
CA LEU A 159 -10.69 25.84 17.13
C LEU A 159 -10.09 25.35 18.47
N PRO A 160 -9.27 26.15 19.15
CA PRO A 160 -8.81 25.80 20.48
C PRO A 160 -10.01 25.71 21.42
N THR A 161 -10.16 24.57 22.10
CA THR A 161 -11.03 24.44 23.26
C THR A 161 -10.19 24.50 24.52
N VAL A 162 -10.84 24.41 25.69
CA VAL A 162 -10.13 24.32 26.98
C VAL A 162 -9.29 23.04 27.13
N THR A 163 -9.55 22.00 26.32
CA THR A 163 -8.89 20.69 26.44
C THR A 163 -8.35 20.14 25.13
N SER A 164 -8.59 20.80 24.00
CA SER A 164 -8.17 20.32 22.69
C SER A 164 -7.71 21.47 21.79
N LEU A 165 -6.78 21.15 20.90
CA LEU A 165 -6.27 22.05 19.89
C LEU A 165 -6.21 21.26 18.59
N ALA A 166 -6.87 21.74 17.53
CA ALA A 166 -6.67 21.19 16.20
C ALA A 166 -5.57 22.00 15.49
N VAL A 167 -4.73 21.32 14.72
CA VAL A 167 -3.70 21.97 13.90
C VAL A 167 -3.89 21.53 12.46
N SER A 168 -3.95 22.51 11.56
CA SER A 168 -3.90 22.31 10.12
C SER A 168 -2.50 22.71 9.63
N PHE A 169 -1.92 21.94 8.72
CA PHE A 169 -0.60 22.23 8.15
C PHE A 169 -0.56 21.84 6.68
N GLU A 170 0.39 22.42 5.95
CA GLU A 170 0.70 22.03 4.58
C GLU A 170 2.18 21.66 4.50
N LEU A 171 2.49 20.58 3.78
CA LEU A 171 3.86 20.14 3.54
C LEU A 171 4.39 20.76 2.25
N GLY A 172 5.68 21.08 2.26
CA GLY A 172 6.35 21.65 1.09
C GLY A 172 6.32 20.73 -0.12
N PRO A 173 6.42 21.31 -1.34
CA PRO A 173 6.30 20.60 -2.60
C PRO A 173 7.52 19.74 -2.93
N SER A 174 8.56 19.73 -2.09
CA SER A 174 9.69 18.83 -2.30
C SER A 174 9.14 17.42 -2.38
N SER A 175 9.24 16.84 -3.57
CA SER A 175 9.07 15.42 -3.82
C SER A 175 10.28 14.71 -3.20
N GLY A 176 10.39 14.79 -1.88
CA GLY A 176 11.36 14.13 -1.05
C GLY A 176 10.58 13.55 0.12
N ALA A 177 9.74 12.58 -0.19
CA ALA A 177 9.22 11.70 0.85
C ALA A 177 10.42 10.86 1.28
N CYS A 178 11.17 11.34 2.28
CA CYS A 178 12.07 10.44 2.99
C CYS A 178 11.28 9.19 3.34
N GLU A 179 11.92 8.04 3.25
CA GLU A 179 11.29 6.79 3.66
C GLU A 179 10.82 6.96 5.10
N CYS A 180 9.55 6.66 5.34
CA CYS A 180 8.96 6.76 6.67
C CYS A 180 8.84 8.18 7.29
N ALA A 181 8.56 9.23 6.48
CA ALA A 181 8.26 10.56 7.02
C ALA A 181 7.11 10.52 8.05
N GLU A 182 7.40 10.93 9.29
CA GLU A 182 6.43 11.06 10.38
C GLU A 182 6.36 12.52 10.84
N LEU A 183 5.14 13.00 11.07
CA LEU A 183 4.93 14.34 11.60
C LEU A 183 5.11 14.31 13.11
N GLN A 184 6.04 15.13 13.59
CA GLN A 184 6.21 15.37 15.02
C GLN A 184 5.67 16.76 15.35
N MET A 185 4.75 16.80 16.32
CA MET A 185 4.22 18.04 16.86
C MET A 185 4.71 18.22 18.28
N GLN A 186 5.19 19.43 18.58
CA GLN A 186 5.61 19.80 19.91
C GLN A 186 4.92 21.10 20.34
N LEU A 187 4.53 21.18 21.62
CA LEU A 187 3.95 22.38 22.22
C LEU A 187 4.94 22.97 23.23
N TYR A 188 5.05 24.29 23.22
CA TYR A 188 5.81 25.03 24.23
C TYR A 188 4.86 25.90 25.04
N ALA A 189 4.75 25.60 26.34
CA ALA A 189 3.99 26.44 27.26
C ALA A 189 4.82 27.66 27.66
N GLN A 190 4.23 28.86 27.60
CA GLN A 190 4.91 30.07 28.01
C GLN A 190 5.28 29.98 29.51
N GLY A 191 6.58 30.08 29.82
CA GLY A 191 7.12 29.88 31.17
C GLY A 191 7.41 28.42 31.54
N GLY A 192 7.19 27.46 30.64
CA GLY A 192 7.55 26.05 30.81
C GLY A 192 9.06 25.80 30.71
N GLN A 193 9.48 24.58 31.07
CA GLN A 193 10.89 24.16 31.04
C GLN A 193 11.32 23.45 29.74
N GLY A 194 10.44 23.34 28.75
CA GLY A 194 10.76 22.64 27.50
C GLY A 194 9.58 22.46 26.56
N TRP A 195 9.88 21.82 25.44
CA TRP A 195 8.91 21.35 24.46
C TRP A 195 8.28 20.03 24.93
N THR A 196 6.97 19.88 24.67
CA THR A 196 6.21 18.66 24.97
C THR A 196 5.72 18.04 23.67
N ASP A 197 6.04 16.77 23.42
CA ASP A 197 5.52 16.02 22.27
C ASP A 197 4.00 15.84 22.36
N VAL A 198 3.31 16.01 21.24
CA VAL A 198 1.87 15.77 21.08
C VAL A 198 1.68 14.54 20.22
N GLN A 199 0.97 13.55 20.77
CA GLN A 199 0.54 12.35 20.04
C GLN A 199 -0.86 12.52 19.45
#